data_AF-A0A521FZJ8-F1
#
_entry.id   AF-A0A521FZJ8-F1
#
_cell.length_a   1.000
_cell.length_b   1.000
_cell.length_c   1.000
_cell.angle_alpha   90.00
_cell.angle_beta   90.00
_cell.angle_gamma   90.00
#
_symmetry.space_group_name_H-M   'P 1'
#
loop_
_entity.id
_entity.type
_entity.pdbx_description
1 polymer ?
#
loop_
_entity_poly.entity_id
_entity_poly.type
_entity_poly.pdbx_seq_one_letter_code
_entity_poly.pdbx_strand_id
1 'polypeptide(L)'
;MDSKPKNVFNVTLQEQAAVGTPGILDQLHLPPALITFLQKNQKTIWRVAGSAAVVVTVVSLYGSWREHTLNKAALAYDQAIELKDAQLKKAALQKVADEYDSTPSATWSKIALAHLEQAEGKTKEAITKLTVVDAETTAKSPLKPLLLVNLGGLYEQEKQFDKAEGVYQQLKGFKGFEAMALDSLGRIYEATNKKDKAVQMYQQYMGLIELGEGKKKEGKAVAQSFPEREIVQGSLNRLLK
;
A
#
# COMPACT_ATOMS: atom_id res chain seq x y z
N MET A 1 0.10 -99.51 -41.69
CA MET A 1 0.34 -98.18 -42.26
C MET A 1 -0.41 -97.19 -41.37
N ASP A 2 0.00 -96.95 -40.13
CA ASP A 2 1.27 -96.37 -39.67
C ASP A 2 1.63 -95.08 -40.40
N SER A 3 1.42 -93.94 -39.72
CA SER A 3 2.37 -92.82 -39.57
C SER A 3 1.67 -91.63 -38.89
N LYS A 4 1.83 -91.51 -37.56
CA LYS A 4 1.60 -90.23 -36.86
C LYS A 4 2.75 -89.27 -37.20
N PRO A 5 2.52 -88.03 -37.65
CA PRO A 5 3.60 -87.05 -37.75
C PRO A 5 4.00 -86.55 -36.36
N LYS A 6 5.30 -86.65 -36.06
CA LYS A 6 5.94 -86.06 -34.88
C LYS A 6 5.82 -84.53 -34.93
N ASN A 7 5.44 -83.91 -33.80
CA ASN A 7 5.56 -82.48 -33.56
C ASN A 7 7.05 -82.08 -33.57
N VAL A 8 7.43 -81.17 -34.48
CA VAL A 8 8.83 -80.74 -34.68
C VAL A 8 9.08 -79.26 -34.37
N PHE A 9 8.11 -78.54 -33.78
CA PHE A 9 8.30 -77.13 -33.39
C PHE A 9 7.94 -76.92 -31.92
N ASN A 10 8.70 -77.56 -31.04
CA ASN A 10 8.84 -77.11 -29.67
C ASN A 10 9.86 -75.95 -29.68
N VAL A 11 9.42 -74.78 -30.17
CA VAL A 11 10.22 -73.55 -30.08
C VAL A 11 10.06 -73.08 -28.64
N THR A 12 11.05 -73.34 -27.80
CA THR A 12 11.29 -72.56 -26.59
C THR A 12 11.23 -71.10 -27.01
N LEU A 13 10.16 -70.40 -26.61
CA LEU A 13 10.15 -68.95 -26.54
C LEU A 13 11.28 -68.59 -25.59
N GLN A 14 12.50 -68.44 -26.12
CA GLN A 14 13.50 -67.60 -25.49
C GLN A 14 12.84 -66.24 -25.43
N GLU A 15 12.31 -65.95 -24.24
CA GLU A 15 11.89 -64.66 -23.78
C GLU A 15 13.01 -63.70 -24.17
N GLN A 16 12.83 -63.03 -25.30
CA GLN A 16 13.60 -61.85 -25.63
C GLN A 16 13.21 -60.86 -24.54
N ALA A 17 14.00 -60.88 -23.46
CA ALA A 17 13.96 -59.88 -22.42
C ALA A 17 13.95 -58.54 -23.16
N ALA A 18 12.82 -57.85 -23.08
CA ALA A 18 12.67 -56.53 -23.64
C ALA A 18 13.91 -55.75 -23.22
N VAL A 19 14.77 -55.40 -24.19
CA VAL A 19 15.87 -54.48 -23.94
C VAL A 19 15.19 -53.17 -23.61
N GLY A 20 14.87 -53.02 -22.32
CA GLY A 20 14.28 -51.81 -21.77
C GLY A 20 15.21 -50.69 -22.18
N THR A 21 14.68 -49.72 -22.91
CA THR A 21 15.42 -48.52 -23.25
C THR A 21 16.05 -48.00 -21.95
N PRO A 22 17.39 -47.79 -21.91
CA PRO A 22 18.05 -47.39 -20.68
C PRO A 22 17.35 -46.15 -20.14
N GLY A 23 16.87 -46.27 -18.90
CA GLY A 23 16.07 -45.23 -18.29
C GLY A 23 16.87 -43.93 -18.27
N ILE A 24 16.17 -42.78 -18.35
CA ILE A 24 16.81 -41.45 -18.33
C ILE A 24 17.78 -41.30 -17.13
N LEU A 25 17.51 -41.99 -16.02
CA LEU A 25 18.35 -41.99 -14.83
C LEU A 25 19.72 -42.69 -15.01
N ASP A 26 19.80 -43.70 -15.88
CA ASP A 26 21.03 -44.47 -16.13
C ASP A 26 21.99 -43.74 -17.08
N GLN A 27 21.46 -42.89 -17.95
CA GLN A 27 22.26 -42.08 -18.88
C GLN A 27 22.95 -40.89 -18.19
N LEU A 28 22.46 -40.50 -17.01
CA LEU A 28 22.92 -39.33 -16.27
C LEU A 28 24.11 -39.62 -15.33
N HIS A 29 24.70 -40.82 -15.36
CA HIS A 29 25.83 -41.24 -14.50
C HIS A 29 25.66 -40.85 -13.02
N LEU A 30 24.44 -40.98 -12.50
CA LEU A 30 24.10 -40.58 -11.13
C LEU A 30 24.67 -41.59 -10.11
N PRO A 31 25.06 -41.15 -8.90
CA PRO A 31 25.46 -42.07 -7.83
C PRO A 31 24.36 -43.09 -7.50
N PRO A 32 24.68 -44.36 -7.21
CA PRO A 32 23.69 -45.42 -6.98
C PRO A 32 22.74 -45.14 -5.79
N ALA A 33 23.21 -44.41 -4.79
CA ALA A 33 22.38 -43.94 -3.67
C ALA A 33 21.30 -42.92 -4.11
N LEU A 34 21.59 -42.09 -5.12
CA LEU A 34 20.65 -41.11 -5.64
C LEU A 34 19.60 -41.76 -6.55
N ILE A 35 20.01 -42.74 -7.38
CA ILE A 35 19.10 -43.51 -8.23
C ILE A 35 18.05 -44.23 -7.38
N THR A 36 18.48 -44.93 -6.33
CA THR A 36 17.60 -45.65 -5.40
C THR A 36 16.67 -44.69 -4.63
N PHE A 37 17.15 -43.52 -4.23
CA PHE A 37 16.33 -42.48 -3.61
C PHE A 37 15.23 -41.95 -4.54
N LEU A 38 15.59 -41.62 -5.79
CA LEU A 38 14.65 -41.09 -6.79
C LEU A 38 13.58 -42.12 -7.15
N GLN A 39 13.97 -43.39 -7.33
CA GLN A 39 13.03 -44.49 -7.59
C GLN A 39 12.07 -44.70 -6.41
N LYS A 40 12.58 -44.72 -5.17
CA LYS A 40 11.75 -44.90 -3.96
C LYS A 40 10.77 -43.74 -3.75
N ASN A 41 11.17 -42.50 -4.04
CA ASN A 41 10.38 -41.29 -3.76
C ASN A 41 9.70 -40.69 -5.00
N GLN A 42 9.69 -41.38 -6.14
CA GLN A 42 9.25 -40.83 -7.44
C GLN A 42 7.86 -40.18 -7.36
N LYS A 43 6.87 -40.84 -6.75
CA LYS A 43 5.50 -40.29 -6.60
C LYS A 43 5.46 -39.02 -5.74
N THR A 44 6.25 -38.97 -4.68
CA THR A 44 6.35 -37.80 -3.79
C THR A 44 7.02 -36.64 -4.52
N ILE A 45 8.10 -36.91 -5.26
CA ILE A 45 8.80 -35.89 -6.05
C ILE A 45 7.86 -35.30 -7.11
N TRP A 46 7.09 -36.11 -7.83
CA TRP A 46 6.10 -35.61 -8.79
C TRP A 46 5.01 -34.76 -8.15
N ARG A 47 4.52 -35.11 -6.95
CA ARG A 47 3.55 -34.29 -6.21
C ARG A 47 4.15 -32.95 -5.81
N VAL A 48 5.37 -32.95 -5.28
CA VAL A 48 6.06 -31.73 -4.87
C VAL A 48 6.36 -30.85 -6.08
N ALA A 49 6.93 -31.41 -7.15
CA ALA A 49 7.20 -30.69 -8.39
C ALA A 49 5.93 -30.13 -9.03
N GLY A 50 4.84 -30.92 -9.06
CA GLY A 50 3.53 -30.46 -9.53
C GLY A 50 2.97 -29.31 -8.69
N SER A 51 3.04 -29.42 -7.35
CA SER A 51 2.60 -28.35 -6.45
C SER A 51 3.41 -27.06 -6.63
N ALA A 52 4.73 -27.20 -6.78
CA ALA A 52 5.63 -26.07 -7.03
C ALA A 52 5.32 -25.40 -8.37
N ALA A 53 5.07 -26.18 -9.42
CA ALA A 53 4.68 -25.66 -10.73
C ALA A 53 3.35 -24.88 -10.66
N VAL A 54 2.34 -25.40 -9.94
CA VAL A 54 1.06 -24.69 -9.73
C VAL A 54 1.27 -23.38 -8.94
N VAL A 55 2.09 -23.38 -7.90
CA VAL A 55 2.38 -22.16 -7.14
C VAL A 55 3.04 -21.11 -8.04
N VAL A 56 4.03 -21.51 -8.85
CA VAL A 56 4.71 -20.59 -9.78
C VAL A 56 3.75 -20.02 -10.81
N THR A 57 2.87 -20.84 -11.41
CA THR A 57 1.89 -20.34 -12.40
C THR A 57 0.86 -19.42 -11.76
N VAL A 58 0.36 -19.73 -10.57
CA VAL A 58 -0.57 -18.86 -9.84
C VAL A 58 0.07 -17.53 -9.48
N VAL A 59 1.32 -17.53 -8.99
CA VAL A 59 2.06 -16.29 -8.67
C VAL A 59 2.30 -15.46 -9.94
N SER A 60 2.67 -16.10 -11.05
CA SER A 60 2.90 -15.42 -12.33
C SER A 60 1.61 -14.81 -12.90
N LEU A 61 0.52 -15.57 -12.91
CA LEU A 61 -0.79 -15.08 -13.37
C LEU A 61 -1.33 -13.97 -12.47
N TYR A 62 -1.19 -14.11 -11.15
CA TYR A 62 -1.60 -13.07 -10.20
C TYR A 62 -0.79 -11.79 -10.37
N GLY A 63 0.54 -11.90 -10.54
CA GLY A 63 1.40 -10.75 -10.83
C GLY A 63 0.98 -10.02 -12.10
N SER A 64 0.78 -10.76 -13.20
CA SER A 64 0.33 -10.21 -14.49
C SER A 64 -1.04 -9.53 -14.39
N TRP A 65 -2.01 -10.18 -13.76
CA TRP A 65 -3.35 -9.60 -13.53
C TRP A 65 -3.27 -8.33 -12.68
N ARG A 66 -2.46 -8.34 -11.61
CA ARG A 66 -2.30 -7.19 -10.72
C ARG A 66 -1.66 -6.01 -11.44
N GLU A 67 -0.59 -6.24 -12.19
CA GLU A 67 0.10 -5.19 -12.95
C GLU A 67 -0.82 -4.56 -13.99
N HIS A 68 -1.54 -5.39 -14.74
CA HIS A 68 -2.51 -4.92 -15.72
C HIS A 68 -3.65 -4.13 -15.08
N THR A 69 -4.13 -4.55 -13.90
CA THR A 69 -5.17 -3.83 -13.14
C THR A 69 -4.65 -2.48 -12.63
N LEU A 70 -3.43 -2.43 -12.09
CA LEU A 70 -2.79 -1.19 -11.64
C LEU A 70 -2.61 -0.19 -12.79
N ASN A 71 -2.16 -0.65 -13.97
CA ASN A 71 -1.98 0.20 -15.14
C ASN A 71 -3.32 0.78 -15.64
N LYS A 72 -4.38 -0.04 -15.68
CA LYS A 72 -5.73 0.45 -16.04
C LYS A 72 -6.28 1.45 -15.02
N ALA A 73 -6.10 1.18 -13.74
CA ALA A 73 -6.54 2.07 -12.67
C ALA A 73 -5.82 3.42 -12.73
N ALA A 74 -4.50 3.41 -12.97
CA ALA A 74 -3.69 4.61 -13.14
C ALA A 74 -4.16 5.44 -14.35
N LEU A 75 -4.28 4.82 -15.53
CA LEU A 75 -4.77 5.49 -16.73
C LEU A 75 -6.17 6.09 -16.54
N ALA A 76 -7.08 5.34 -15.91
CA ALA A 76 -8.43 5.82 -15.67
C ALA A 76 -8.46 6.99 -14.67
N TYR A 77 -7.61 6.96 -13.65
CA TYR A 77 -7.44 8.07 -12.71
C TYR A 77 -6.88 9.31 -13.40
N ASP A 78 -5.81 9.16 -14.19
CA ASP A 78 -5.17 10.26 -14.92
C ASP A 78 -6.17 10.95 -15.86
N GLN A 79 -6.93 10.16 -16.61
CA GLN A 79 -8.01 10.68 -17.45
C GLN A 79 -9.10 11.40 -16.63
N ALA A 80 -9.46 10.87 -15.46
CA ALA A 80 -10.48 11.47 -14.61
C ALA A 80 -10.06 12.83 -14.07
N ILE A 81 -8.80 13.00 -13.64
CA ILE A 81 -8.32 14.25 -13.05
C ILE A 81 -8.18 15.39 -14.08
N GLU A 82 -7.98 15.06 -15.36
CA GLU A 82 -7.89 16.02 -16.47
C GLU A 82 -9.25 16.57 -16.92
N LEU A 83 -10.36 15.93 -16.53
CA LEU A 83 -11.71 16.40 -16.88
C LEU A 83 -11.97 17.78 -16.26
N LYS A 84 -12.35 18.73 -17.12
CA LYS A 84 -12.70 20.10 -16.72
C LYS A 84 -14.10 20.20 -16.11
N ASP A 85 -15.02 19.38 -16.60
CA ASP A 85 -16.37 19.32 -16.07
C ASP A 85 -16.39 18.59 -14.72
N ALA A 86 -16.89 19.27 -13.68
CA ALA A 86 -16.88 18.76 -12.33
C ALA A 86 -17.73 17.50 -12.14
N GLN A 87 -18.87 17.40 -12.84
CA GLN A 87 -19.77 16.24 -12.71
C GLN A 87 -19.18 15.01 -13.42
N LEU A 88 -18.65 15.19 -14.63
CA LEU A 88 -17.95 14.12 -15.35
C LEU A 88 -16.70 13.67 -14.58
N LYS A 89 -15.92 14.61 -14.03
CA LYS A 89 -14.76 14.32 -13.19
C LYS A 89 -15.16 13.48 -11.98
N LYS A 90 -16.20 13.89 -11.25
CA LYS A 90 -16.70 13.16 -10.08
C LYS A 90 -17.16 11.75 -10.47
N ALA A 91 -17.93 11.61 -11.54
CA ALA A 91 -18.39 10.30 -12.02
C ALA A 91 -17.22 9.37 -12.42
N ALA A 92 -16.21 9.91 -13.12
CA ALA A 92 -15.03 9.16 -13.51
C ALA A 92 -14.19 8.73 -12.29
N LEU A 93 -13.97 9.61 -11.32
CA LEU A 93 -13.26 9.28 -10.08
C LEU A 93 -14.03 8.24 -9.25
N GLN A 94 -15.36 8.34 -9.19
CA GLN A 94 -16.20 7.35 -8.49
C GLN A 94 -16.07 5.98 -9.17
N LYS A 95 -16.14 5.93 -10.50
CA LYS A 95 -15.89 4.70 -11.26
C LYS A 95 -14.52 4.09 -10.94
N VAL A 96 -13.48 4.90 -10.86
CA VAL A 96 -12.13 4.42 -10.50
C VAL A 96 -12.11 3.87 -9.06
N ALA A 97 -12.76 4.55 -8.12
CA ALA A 97 -12.83 4.13 -6.74
C ALA A 97 -13.55 2.78 -6.56
N ASP A 98 -14.58 2.53 -7.38
CA ASP A 98 -15.43 1.34 -7.29
C ASP A 98 -14.88 0.15 -8.09
N GLU A 99 -14.37 0.37 -9.31
CA GLU A 99 -13.85 -0.72 -10.17
C GLU A 99 -12.43 -1.18 -9.79
N TYR A 100 -11.66 -0.32 -9.13
CA TYR A 100 -10.25 -0.57 -8.80
C TYR A 100 -9.97 -0.42 -7.30
N ASP A 101 -10.92 -0.80 -6.43
CA ASP A 101 -10.89 -0.56 -4.97
C ASP A 101 -9.55 -0.90 -4.27
N SER A 102 -8.86 -1.94 -4.76
CA SER A 102 -7.62 -2.48 -4.21
C SER A 102 -6.35 -1.78 -4.70
N THR A 103 -6.51 -0.71 -5.49
CA THR A 103 -5.41 0.03 -6.10
C THR A 103 -5.14 1.38 -5.42
N PRO A 104 -3.89 1.88 -5.43
CA PRO A 104 -3.60 3.24 -4.96
C PRO A 104 -4.41 4.31 -5.70
N SER A 105 -4.71 4.11 -6.99
CA SER A 105 -5.53 5.01 -7.80
C SER A 105 -6.94 5.15 -7.24
N ALA A 106 -7.56 4.08 -6.74
CA ALA A 106 -8.84 4.18 -6.06
C ALA A 106 -8.74 4.98 -4.76
N THR A 107 -7.65 4.79 -3.98
CA THR A 107 -7.40 5.61 -2.78
C THR A 107 -7.30 7.10 -3.13
N TRP A 108 -6.52 7.45 -4.15
CA TRP A 108 -6.41 8.82 -4.63
C TRP A 108 -7.72 9.36 -5.19
N SER A 109 -8.52 8.54 -5.89
CA SER A 109 -9.86 8.90 -6.30
C SER A 109 -10.77 9.25 -5.13
N LYS A 110 -10.77 8.43 -4.06
CA LYS A 110 -11.55 8.71 -2.85
C LYS A 110 -11.12 10.05 -2.22
N ILE A 111 -9.83 10.35 -2.18
CA ILE A 111 -9.31 11.63 -1.68
C ILE A 111 -9.74 12.80 -2.58
N ALA A 112 -9.58 12.67 -3.90
CA ALA A 112 -9.98 13.69 -4.86
C ALA A 112 -11.49 13.98 -4.81
N LEU A 113 -12.31 12.93 -4.68
CA LEU A 113 -13.75 13.06 -4.47
C LEU A 113 -14.09 13.83 -3.19
N ALA A 114 -13.38 13.56 -2.09
CA ALA A 114 -13.59 14.30 -0.85
C ALA A 114 -13.27 15.80 -1.01
N HIS A 115 -12.22 16.15 -1.74
CA HIS A 115 -11.92 17.56 -2.04
C HIS A 115 -12.98 18.23 -2.92
N LEU A 116 -13.53 17.51 -3.91
CA LEU A 116 -14.64 18.01 -4.71
C LEU A 116 -15.90 18.22 -3.87
N GLU A 117 -16.21 17.26 -2.99
CA GLU A 117 -17.34 17.38 -2.05
C GLU A 117 -17.14 18.55 -1.07
N GLN A 118 -15.93 18.74 -0.55
CA GLN A 118 -15.61 19.90 0.28
C GLN A 118 -15.84 21.22 -0.48
N ALA A 119 -15.42 21.31 -1.74
CA ALA A 119 -15.65 22.48 -2.58
C ALA A 119 -17.14 22.73 -2.89
N GLU A 120 -17.95 21.67 -2.92
CA GLU A 120 -19.42 21.75 -3.01
C GLU A 120 -20.09 22.13 -1.67
N GLY A 121 -19.32 22.34 -0.60
CA GLY A 121 -19.84 22.59 0.75
C GLY A 121 -20.31 21.34 1.49
N LYS A 122 -20.10 20.15 0.91
CA LYS A 122 -20.44 18.83 1.47
C LYS A 122 -19.31 18.31 2.35
N THR A 123 -18.94 19.11 3.35
CA THR A 123 -17.79 18.83 4.23
C THR A 123 -17.97 17.52 5.01
N LYS A 124 -19.20 17.19 5.41
CA LYS A 124 -19.50 15.98 6.20
C LYS A 124 -19.29 14.70 5.39
N GLU A 125 -19.68 14.73 4.12
CA GLU A 125 -19.47 13.66 3.16
C GLU A 125 -17.97 13.48 2.89
N ALA A 126 -17.24 14.58 2.70
CA ALA A 126 -15.79 14.57 2.55
C ALA A 126 -15.09 13.95 3.77
N ILE A 127 -15.48 14.34 4.99
CA ILE A 127 -14.98 13.74 6.24
C ILE A 127 -15.23 12.23 6.24
N THR A 128 -16.47 11.81 5.95
CA THR A 128 -16.85 10.38 5.95
C THR A 128 -16.01 9.57 4.97
N LYS A 129 -15.73 10.14 3.79
CA LYS A 129 -14.92 9.47 2.77
C LYS A 129 -13.45 9.36 3.21
N LEU A 130 -12.88 10.42 3.78
CA LEU A 130 -11.50 10.42 4.24
C LEU A 130 -11.29 9.59 5.50
N THR A 131 -12.26 9.44 6.39
CA THR A 131 -12.13 8.56 7.57
C THR A 131 -12.06 7.08 7.18
N VAL A 132 -12.80 6.66 6.14
CA VAL A 132 -12.68 5.30 5.58
C VAL A 132 -11.27 5.09 5.02
N VAL A 133 -10.77 6.04 4.23
CA VAL A 133 -9.41 5.97 3.67
C VAL A 133 -8.35 5.96 4.77
N ASP A 134 -8.54 6.75 5.83
CA ASP A 134 -7.63 6.82 6.98
C ASP A 134 -7.57 5.49 7.76
N ALA A 135 -8.70 4.80 7.89
CA ALA A 135 -8.79 3.49 8.54
C ALA A 135 -8.09 2.38 7.71
N GLU A 136 -8.16 2.46 6.38
CA GLU A 136 -7.44 1.57 5.46
C GLU A 136 -5.93 1.89 5.39
N THR A 137 -5.52 3.09 5.84
CA THR A 137 -4.14 3.58 5.72
C THR A 137 -3.32 3.31 6.99
N THR A 138 -2.29 2.48 6.84
CA THR A 138 -1.37 2.17 7.96
C THR A 138 -0.53 3.38 8.37
N ALA A 139 -0.12 3.43 9.65
CA ALA A 139 0.72 4.51 10.18
C ALA A 139 2.10 4.61 9.53
N LYS A 140 2.59 3.55 8.88
CA LYS A 140 3.87 3.56 8.13
C LYS A 140 3.74 4.15 6.73
N SER A 141 2.51 4.35 6.25
CA SER A 141 2.25 4.90 4.93
C SER A 141 2.66 6.38 4.89
N PRO A 142 3.41 6.83 3.86
CA PRO A 142 3.69 8.25 3.67
C PRO A 142 2.41 9.07 3.41
N LEU A 143 1.30 8.41 3.06
CA LEU A 143 -0.01 9.04 2.88
C LEU A 143 -0.67 9.44 4.20
N LYS A 144 -0.37 8.74 5.31
CA LYS A 144 -1.04 8.94 6.60
C LYS A 144 -0.99 10.39 7.09
N PRO A 145 0.18 11.07 7.15
CA PRO A 145 0.19 12.46 7.61
C PRO A 145 -0.60 13.40 6.69
N LEU A 146 -0.62 13.15 5.37
CA LEU A 146 -1.41 13.96 4.43
C LEU A 146 -2.92 13.81 4.68
N LEU A 147 -3.38 12.59 4.97
CA LEU A 147 -4.78 12.34 5.33
C LEU A 147 -5.16 13.03 6.64
N LEU A 148 -4.27 12.99 7.65
CA LEU A 148 -4.48 13.67 8.92
C LEU A 148 -4.56 15.20 8.74
N VAL A 149 -3.72 15.79 7.88
CA VAL A 149 -3.83 17.23 7.54
C VAL A 149 -5.21 17.55 6.96
N ASN A 150 -5.66 16.78 5.98
CA ASN A 150 -6.97 16.99 5.35
C ASN A 150 -8.13 16.81 6.34
N LEU A 151 -8.13 15.73 7.13
CA LEU A 151 -9.16 15.48 8.13
C LEU A 151 -9.19 16.55 9.22
N GLY A 152 -8.02 17.00 9.68
CA GLY A 152 -7.90 18.07 10.66
C GLY A 152 -8.56 19.35 10.16
N GLY A 153 -8.22 19.78 8.94
CA GLY A 153 -8.79 20.99 8.34
C GLY A 153 -10.30 20.90 8.11
N LEU A 154 -10.80 19.75 7.69
CA LEU A 154 -12.24 19.51 7.55
C LEU A 154 -12.97 19.55 8.90
N TYR A 155 -12.39 18.95 9.94
CA TYR A 155 -12.97 19.02 11.29
C TYR A 155 -12.97 20.45 11.84
N GLU A 156 -11.92 21.25 11.56
CA GLU A 156 -11.90 22.68 11.89
C GLU A 156 -13.02 23.44 11.16
N GLN A 157 -13.21 23.20 9.86
CA GLN A 157 -14.26 23.82 9.06
C GLN A 157 -15.66 23.53 9.62
N GLU A 158 -15.89 22.32 10.10
CA GLU A 158 -17.14 21.91 10.76
C GLU A 158 -17.19 22.27 12.26
N LYS A 159 -16.19 22.99 12.79
CA LYS A 159 -16.05 23.36 14.22
C LYS A 159 -16.05 22.14 15.17
N GLN A 160 -15.68 20.97 14.67
CA GLN A 160 -15.51 19.74 15.45
C GLN A 160 -14.13 19.73 16.11
N PHE A 161 -13.88 20.73 16.97
CA PHE A 161 -12.55 21.02 17.51
C PHE A 161 -11.95 19.88 18.32
N ASP A 162 -12.75 19.07 19.02
CA ASP A 162 -12.24 17.91 19.75
C ASP A 162 -11.68 16.82 18.81
N LYS A 163 -12.31 16.63 17.64
CA LYS A 163 -11.81 15.68 16.63
C LYS A 163 -10.59 16.23 15.91
N ALA A 164 -10.60 17.52 15.59
CA ALA A 164 -9.43 18.21 15.02
C ALA A 164 -8.22 18.11 15.96
N GLU A 165 -8.42 18.35 17.27
CA GLU A 165 -7.39 18.18 18.30
C GLU A 165 -6.81 16.75 18.25
N GLY A 166 -7.66 15.72 18.27
CA GLY A 166 -7.21 14.33 18.20
C GLY A 166 -6.40 14.01 16.94
N VAL A 167 -6.82 14.53 15.78
CA VAL A 167 -6.12 14.34 14.50
C VAL A 167 -4.76 15.05 14.50
N TYR A 168 -4.70 16.30 14.97
CA TYR A 168 -3.43 17.04 15.00
C TYR A 168 -2.46 16.51 16.06
N GLN A 169 -2.95 15.95 17.17
CA GLN A 169 -2.09 15.23 18.13
C GLN A 169 -1.41 14.01 17.48
N GLN A 170 -2.12 13.27 16.61
CA GLN A 170 -1.52 12.19 15.82
C GLN A 170 -0.53 12.73 14.80
N LEU A 171 -0.89 13.81 14.08
CA LEU A 171 -0.04 14.42 13.06
C LEU A 171 1.31 14.87 13.62
N LYS A 172 1.33 15.38 14.85
CA LYS A 172 2.54 15.80 15.57
C LYS A 172 3.60 14.68 15.71
N GLY A 173 3.20 13.41 15.60
CA GLY A 173 4.12 12.28 15.62
C GLY A 173 4.84 12.01 14.29
N PHE A 174 4.47 12.68 13.20
CA PHE A 174 5.04 12.47 11.88
C PHE A 174 6.14 13.48 11.58
N LYS A 175 7.33 12.97 11.26
CA LYS A 175 8.50 13.78 10.89
C LYS A 175 8.21 14.67 9.69
N GLY A 176 8.47 15.96 9.83
CA GLY A 176 8.21 16.99 8.83
C GLY A 176 6.82 17.64 8.94
N PHE A 177 5.95 17.15 9.84
CA PHE A 177 4.61 17.69 10.06
C PHE A 177 4.42 18.27 11.47
N GLU A 178 5.45 18.20 12.33
CA GLU A 178 5.35 18.63 13.73
C GLU A 178 5.02 20.11 13.87
N ALA A 179 5.65 20.97 13.06
CA ALA A 179 5.39 22.41 13.07
C ALA A 179 3.93 22.70 12.70
N MET A 180 3.43 22.11 11.61
CA MET A 180 2.03 22.28 11.18
C MET A 180 1.04 21.78 12.24
N ALA A 181 1.34 20.66 12.88
CA ALA A 181 0.51 20.12 13.96
C ALA A 181 0.49 21.04 15.19
N LEU A 182 1.65 21.57 15.60
CA LEU A 182 1.76 22.48 16.74
C LEU A 182 1.03 23.81 16.50
N ASP A 183 1.18 24.41 15.33
CA ASP A 183 0.44 25.62 14.97
C ASP A 183 -1.08 25.35 14.99
N SER A 184 -1.52 24.28 14.33
CA SER A 184 -2.94 23.91 14.28
C SER A 184 -3.52 23.63 15.67
N LEU A 185 -2.79 22.91 16.54
CA LEU A 185 -3.20 22.70 17.92
C LEU A 185 -3.28 24.01 18.71
N GLY A 186 -2.34 24.93 18.50
CA GLY A 186 -2.39 26.28 19.08
C GLY A 186 -3.68 27.01 18.68
N ARG A 187 -4.00 27.03 17.38
CA ARG A 187 -5.24 27.66 16.86
C ARG A 187 -6.50 27.03 17.44
N ILE A 188 -6.54 25.69 17.54
CA ILE A 188 -7.65 24.96 18.17
C ILE A 188 -7.82 25.33 19.64
N TYR A 189 -6.72 25.43 20.39
CA TYR A 189 -6.75 25.81 21.80
C TYR A 189 -7.16 27.26 22.00
N GLU A 190 -6.78 28.19 21.10
CA GLU A 190 -7.33 29.55 21.12
C GLU A 190 -8.83 29.54 20.84
N ALA A 191 -9.28 28.86 19.79
CA ALA A 191 -10.69 28.79 19.40
C ALA A 191 -11.59 28.15 20.49
N THR A 192 -11.01 27.28 21.32
CA THR A 192 -11.69 26.63 22.46
C THR A 192 -11.39 27.28 23.81
N ASN A 193 -10.81 28.48 23.81
CA ASN A 193 -10.50 29.29 24.99
C ASN A 193 -9.58 28.60 26.03
N LYS A 194 -8.75 27.65 25.58
CA LYS A 194 -7.73 26.94 26.37
C LYS A 194 -6.39 27.69 26.26
N LYS A 195 -6.35 28.95 26.73
CA LYS A 195 -5.23 29.90 26.59
C LYS A 195 -3.86 29.29 26.94
N ASP A 196 -3.74 28.63 28.08
CA ASP A 196 -2.45 28.07 28.54
C ASP A 196 -1.92 26.97 27.60
N LYS A 197 -2.81 26.13 27.08
CA LYS A 197 -2.44 25.10 26.11
C LYS A 197 -2.05 25.70 24.77
N ALA A 198 -2.74 26.76 24.33
CA ALA A 198 -2.38 27.46 23.10
C ALA A 198 -0.96 28.04 23.19
N VAL A 199 -0.66 28.75 24.30
CA VAL A 199 0.69 29.28 24.58
C VAL A 199 1.73 28.15 24.54
N GLN A 200 1.45 27.02 25.19
CA GLN A 200 2.36 25.87 25.19
C GLN A 200 2.66 25.35 23.77
N MET A 201 1.63 25.19 22.93
CA MET A 201 1.83 24.70 21.56
C MET A 201 2.62 25.68 20.70
N TYR A 202 2.33 26.98 20.79
CA TYR A 202 3.08 28.00 20.07
C TYR A 202 4.54 28.13 20.54
N GLN A 203 4.82 28.00 21.84
CA GLN A 203 6.19 27.94 22.34
C GLN A 203 6.94 26.71 21.82
N GLN A 204 6.30 25.54 21.78
CA GLN A 204 6.89 24.34 21.20
C GLN A 204 7.18 24.51 19.71
N TYR A 205 6.28 25.15 18.97
CA TYR A 205 6.48 25.50 17.56
C TYR A 205 7.74 26.37 17.37
N MET A 206 7.86 27.45 18.16
CA MET A 206 9.02 28.35 18.08
C MET A 206 10.33 27.63 18.41
N GLY A 207 10.35 26.81 19.46
CA GLY A 207 11.52 26.03 19.83
C GLY A 207 11.93 25.00 18.77
N LEU A 208 10.95 24.40 18.06
CA LEU A 208 11.23 23.48 16.95
C LEU A 208 11.93 24.20 15.79
N ILE A 209 11.47 25.40 15.44
CA ILE A 209 12.08 26.22 14.38
C ILE A 209 13.51 26.60 14.75
N GLU A 210 13.72 27.11 15.95
CA GLU A 210 15.04 27.54 16.43
C GLU A 210 16.05 26.38 16.40
N LEU A 211 15.62 25.18 16.84
CA LEU A 211 16.44 23.98 16.76
C LEU A 211 16.77 23.59 15.31
N GLY A 212 15.81 23.70 14.41
CA GLY A 212 16.00 23.45 12.98
C GLY A 212 16.99 24.41 12.34
N GLU A 213 16.86 25.70 12.64
CA GLU A 213 17.78 26.75 12.19
C GLU A 213 19.19 26.56 12.74
N GLY A 214 19.33 26.14 14.00
CA GLY A 214 20.62 25.79 14.60
C GLY A 214 21.30 24.64 13.86
N LYS A 215 20.58 23.54 13.61
CA LYS A 215 21.10 22.39 12.85
C LYS A 215 21.45 22.75 11.41
N LYS A 216 20.71 23.67 10.78
CA LYS A 216 21.04 24.19 9.45
C LYS A 216 22.37 24.94 9.47
N LYS A 217 22.60 25.82 10.45
CA LYS A 217 23.88 26.55 10.59
C LYS A 217 25.07 25.61 10.75
N GLU A 218 24.85 24.45 11.38
CA GLU A 218 25.85 23.38 11.55
C GLU A 218 26.01 22.48 10.31
N GLY A 219 25.26 22.70 9.22
CA GLY A 219 25.27 21.84 8.04
C GLY A 219 24.61 20.47 8.25
N LYS A 220 23.85 20.27 9.33
CA LYS A 220 23.22 19.00 9.71
C LYS A 220 21.76 18.88 9.31
N ALA A 221 21.17 19.93 8.73
CA ALA A 221 19.78 19.95 8.29
C ALA A 221 19.61 20.78 7.01
N VAL A 222 18.64 20.37 6.19
CA VAL A 222 18.18 21.14 5.03
C VAL A 222 17.30 22.29 5.51
N ALA A 223 17.33 23.43 4.81
CA ALA A 223 16.48 24.56 5.11
C ALA A 223 14.99 24.18 4.96
N GLN A 224 14.24 24.26 6.05
CA GLN A 224 12.78 24.20 6.03
C GLN A 224 12.22 25.62 6.10
N SER A 225 11.22 25.90 5.26
CA SER A 225 10.47 27.16 5.33
C SER A 225 9.38 27.03 6.37
N PHE A 226 9.24 28.04 7.23
CA PHE A 226 8.19 28.13 8.25
C PHE A 226 7.35 29.38 8.00
N PRO A 227 6.43 29.34 7.02
CA PRO A 227 5.68 30.53 6.61
C PRO A 227 4.77 31.05 7.73
N GLU A 228 4.37 30.20 8.68
CA GLU A 228 3.49 30.60 9.79
C GLU A 228 4.23 31.22 10.98
N ARG A 229 5.57 31.33 10.94
CA ARG A 229 6.38 31.81 12.08
C ARG A 229 5.92 33.16 12.62
N GLU A 230 5.69 34.13 11.74
CA GLU A 230 5.26 35.47 12.15
C GLU A 230 3.86 35.46 12.76
N ILE A 231 2.96 34.63 12.22
CA ILE A 231 1.59 34.45 12.71
C ILE A 231 1.60 33.82 14.10
N VAL A 232 2.41 32.78 14.30
CA VAL A 232 2.57 32.10 15.59
C VAL A 232 3.16 33.05 16.63
N GLN A 233 4.22 33.81 16.28
CA GLN A 233 4.80 34.79 17.19
C GLN A 233 3.80 35.89 17.57
N GLY A 234 3.01 36.39 16.61
CA GLY A 234 1.96 37.37 16.86
C GLY A 234 0.89 36.84 17.80
N SER A 235 0.48 35.58 17.62
CA SER A 235 -0.49 34.91 18.49
C SER A 235 0.06 34.72 19.91
N LEU A 236 1.31 34.29 20.04
CA LEU A 236 1.98 34.17 21.33
C LEU A 236 2.04 35.52 22.07
N ASN A 237 2.43 36.59 21.38
CA ASN A 237 2.48 37.94 21.97
C ASN A 237 1.10 38.44 22.41
N ARG A 238 0.03 38.07 21.69
CA ARG A 238 -1.35 38.41 22.06
C ARG A 238 -1.79 37.64 23.30
N LEU A 239 -1.45 36.34 23.39
CA LEU A 239 -1.84 35.51 24.52
C LEU A 239 -1.01 35.80 25.78
N LEU A 240 0.21 36.32 25.69
CA LEU A 240 1.01 36.63 26.88
C LEU A 240 0.70 38.01 27.49
N LYS A 241 -0.16 38.79 26.86
CA LYS A 241 -0.75 40.01 27.43
C LYS A 241 -1.96 39.66 28.31
#